data_AF-A0A7Z9XRN2-F1
#
_entry.id   AF-A0A7Z9XRN2-F1
#
_cell.length_a   1.000
_cell.length_b   1.000
_cell.length_c   1.000
_cell.angle_alpha   90.00
_cell.angle_beta   90.00
_cell.angle_gamma   90.00
#
_symmetry.space_group_name_H-M   'P 1'
#
loop_
_entity.id
_entity.type
_entity.pdbx_description
1 polymer ?
#
loop_
_entity_poly.entity_id
_entity_poly.type
_entity_poly.pdbx_seq_one_letter_code
_entity_poly.pdbx_strand_id
1 'polypeptide(L)'
;MNRLLAFIVLLTLSLSTAQGSNWQWLRNTGLQSLSDTDWEILSNTLNSALDSAANGETRHWKNPETKNQGSIEILDSPSPQDGQCRRVQITTEVDKKRIGESLTFCRDAEGRWLITPPNPAKDEAK
;
A
#
# COMPACT_ATOMS: atom_id res chain seq x y z
N MET A 1 36.07 -24.84 41.97
CA MET A 1 36.63 -24.41 40.67
C MET A 1 35.48 -24.10 39.72
N ASN A 2 35.42 -22.84 39.32
CA ASN A 2 34.34 -22.14 38.64
C ASN A 2 34.40 -22.33 37.12
N ARG A 3 33.32 -22.78 36.46
CA ARG A 3 33.04 -22.49 35.03
C ARG A 3 31.53 -22.48 34.77
N LEU A 4 30.90 -21.35 35.10
CA LEU A 4 29.59 -20.96 34.55
C LEU A 4 29.73 -20.78 33.03
N LEU A 5 29.07 -21.62 32.25
CA LEU A 5 28.89 -21.44 30.81
C LEU A 5 27.80 -20.39 30.58
N ALA A 6 28.19 -19.18 30.20
CA ALA A 6 27.27 -18.13 29.82
C ALA A 6 26.76 -18.38 28.39
N PHE A 7 25.50 -18.80 28.25
CA PHE A 7 24.78 -18.79 26.99
C PHE A 7 24.35 -17.36 26.66
N ILE A 8 25.06 -16.70 25.75
CA ILE A 8 24.65 -15.39 25.21
C ILE A 8 23.64 -15.66 24.09
N VAL A 9 22.35 -15.48 24.39
CA VAL A 9 21.27 -15.47 23.40
C VAL A 9 21.31 -14.11 22.69
N LEU A 10 21.80 -14.08 21.44
CA LEU A 10 21.70 -12.90 20.58
C LEU A 10 20.23 -12.70 20.18
N LEU A 11 19.54 -11.77 20.85
CA LEU A 11 18.27 -11.22 20.39
C LEU A 11 18.54 -10.34 19.15
N THR A 12 18.38 -10.91 17.95
CA THR A 12 18.29 -10.10 16.74
C THR A 12 16.89 -9.47 16.71
N LEU A 13 16.78 -8.22 17.20
CA LEU A 13 15.61 -7.40 16.91
C LEU A 13 15.59 -7.12 15.41
N SER A 14 14.75 -7.84 14.68
CA SER A 14 14.36 -7.46 13.34
C SER A 14 13.59 -6.16 13.44
N LEU A 15 14.27 -5.02 13.31
CA LEU A 15 13.59 -3.76 13.02
C LEU A 15 12.95 -3.96 11.64
N SER A 16 11.65 -4.20 11.62
CA SER A 16 10.84 -4.01 10.43
C SER A 16 10.96 -2.54 10.07
N THR A 17 11.93 -2.20 9.23
CA THR A 17 11.98 -0.88 8.61
C THR A 17 10.66 -0.76 7.86
N ALA A 18 9.77 0.12 8.33
CA ALA A 18 8.61 0.52 7.56
C ALA A 18 9.15 1.08 6.24
N GLN A 19 9.14 0.23 5.20
CA GLN A 19 9.65 0.57 3.88
C GLN A 19 8.73 1.68 3.35
N GLY A 20 9.22 2.92 3.37
CA GLY A 20 8.43 4.08 3.04
C GLY A 20 8.07 4.11 1.56
N SER A 21 6.79 3.95 1.24
CA SER A 21 6.28 4.24 -0.10
C SER A 21 6.12 5.76 -0.31
N ASN A 22 6.24 6.22 -1.55
CA ASN A 22 6.20 7.64 -1.92
C ASN A 22 4.78 8.26 -2.00
N TRP A 23 3.73 7.60 -1.51
CA TRP A 23 2.34 8.10 -1.63
C TRP A 23 1.84 8.89 -0.43
N GLN A 24 2.72 9.23 0.52
CA GLN A 24 2.37 10.07 1.67
C GLN A 24 1.83 11.45 1.27
N TRP A 25 2.12 11.93 0.05
CA TRP A 25 1.52 13.17 -0.46
C TRP A 25 0.00 13.09 -0.64
N LEU A 26 -0.58 11.88 -0.79
CA LEU A 26 -2.04 11.67 -0.81
C LEU A 26 -2.71 12.08 0.51
N ARG A 27 -1.94 12.17 1.61
CA ARG A 27 -2.44 12.74 2.87
C ARG A 27 -2.87 14.19 2.75
N ASN A 28 -2.40 14.92 1.75
CA ASN A 28 -2.71 16.31 1.53
C ASN A 28 -3.77 16.51 0.42
N THR A 29 -4.47 15.45 0.00
CA THR A 29 -5.55 15.52 -1.01
C THR A 29 -6.91 15.36 -0.35
N GLY A 30 -7.94 14.90 -1.09
CA GLY A 30 -9.27 14.60 -0.55
C GLY A 30 -9.29 13.55 0.58
N LEU A 31 -8.15 12.93 0.92
CA LEU A 31 -7.97 12.01 2.04
C LEU A 31 -7.41 12.68 3.31
N GLN A 32 -7.29 14.01 3.35
CA GLN A 32 -6.70 14.77 4.48
C GLN A 32 -7.42 14.62 5.82
N SER A 33 -8.69 14.23 5.85
CA SER A 33 -9.46 14.01 7.09
C SER A 33 -9.31 12.59 7.66
N LEU A 34 -8.58 11.70 6.99
CA LEU A 34 -8.24 10.39 7.54
C LEU A 34 -7.28 10.55 8.73
N SER A 35 -7.61 9.90 9.84
CA SER A 35 -6.74 9.78 11.01
C SER A 35 -5.50 8.91 10.72
N ASP A 36 -4.50 8.94 11.59
CA ASP A 36 -3.32 8.08 11.43
C ASP A 36 -3.67 6.57 11.43
N THR A 37 -4.65 6.17 12.25
CA THR A 37 -5.16 4.79 12.26
C THR A 37 -5.89 4.45 10.95
N ASP A 38 -6.66 5.39 10.38
CA ASP A 38 -7.28 5.18 9.05
C ASP A 38 -6.20 4.95 7.99
N TRP A 39 -5.14 5.77 8.03
CA TRP A 39 -4.02 5.64 7.10
C TRP A 39 -3.28 4.31 7.25
N GLU A 40 -3.07 3.84 8.47
CA GLU A 40 -2.43 2.54 8.71
C GLU A 40 -3.27 1.40 8.11
N ILE A 41 -4.57 1.39 8.38
CA ILE A 41 -5.49 0.37 7.87
C ILE A 41 -5.55 0.41 6.33
N LEU A 42 -5.70 1.61 5.74
CA LEU A 42 -5.68 1.81 4.29
C LEU A 42 -4.35 1.33 3.68
N SER A 43 -3.22 1.72 4.27
CA SER A 43 -1.88 1.37 3.78
C SER A 43 -1.61 -0.12 3.81
N ASN A 44 -1.98 -0.79 4.91
CA ASN A 44 -1.83 -2.22 5.04
C ASN A 44 -2.71 -2.98 4.04
N THR A 45 -3.93 -2.50 3.82
CA THR A 45 -4.84 -3.09 2.82
C THR A 45 -4.30 -2.91 1.40
N LEU A 46 -3.77 -1.73 1.08
CA LEU A 46 -3.17 -1.43 -0.22
C LEU A 46 -1.95 -2.29 -0.48
N ASN A 47 -1.00 -2.37 0.46
CA ASN A 47 0.17 -3.23 0.33
C ASN A 47 -0.22 -4.71 0.16
N SER A 48 -1.18 -5.19 0.95
CA SER A 48 -1.67 -6.57 0.80
C SER A 48 -2.30 -6.84 -0.58
N ALA A 49 -3.08 -5.88 -1.11
CA ALA A 49 -3.66 -5.99 -2.44
C ALA A 49 -2.56 -6.00 -3.52
N LEU A 50 -1.60 -5.09 -3.42
CA LEU A 50 -0.47 -5.00 -4.34
C LEU A 50 0.39 -6.27 -4.33
N ASP A 51 0.62 -6.88 -3.16
CA ASP A 51 1.47 -8.07 -3.05
C ASP A 51 0.80 -9.35 -3.53
N SER A 52 -0.51 -9.49 -3.33
CA SER A 52 -1.16 -10.82 -3.39
C SER A 52 -2.47 -10.90 -4.17
N ALA A 53 -3.18 -9.80 -4.36
CA ALA A 53 -4.50 -9.86 -5.01
C ALA A 53 -4.35 -10.19 -6.50
N ALA A 54 -5.29 -10.94 -7.06
CA ALA A 54 -5.37 -11.16 -8.51
C ALA A 54 -5.88 -9.91 -9.23
N ASN A 55 -5.67 -9.83 -10.54
CA ASN A 55 -6.34 -8.81 -11.36
C ASN A 55 -7.87 -9.03 -11.29
N GLY A 56 -8.63 -7.95 -11.13
CA GLY A 56 -10.06 -7.93 -10.86
C GLY A 56 -10.44 -8.21 -9.40
N GLU A 57 -9.48 -8.47 -8.50
CA GLU A 57 -9.77 -8.71 -7.09
C GLU A 57 -9.80 -7.39 -6.30
N THR A 58 -10.81 -7.28 -5.43
CA THR A 58 -11.04 -6.11 -4.59
C THR A 58 -10.82 -6.43 -3.11
N ARG A 59 -9.94 -5.68 -2.47
CA ARG A 59 -9.76 -5.66 -1.01
C ARG A 59 -10.52 -4.50 -0.40
N HIS A 60 -11.16 -4.75 0.73
CA HIS A 60 -11.94 -3.74 1.45
C HIS A 60 -11.26 -3.41 2.76
N TRP A 61 -11.39 -2.15 3.17
CA TRP A 61 -10.92 -1.69 4.46
C TRP A 61 -11.98 -0.86 5.14
N LYS A 62 -11.94 -0.87 6.47
CA LYS A 62 -12.87 -0.12 7.31
C LYS A 62 -12.23 0.15 8.66
N ASN A 63 -12.30 1.40 9.10
CA ASN A 63 -12.04 1.74 10.48
C ASN A 63 -13.37 1.80 11.25
N PRO A 64 -13.61 0.91 12.23
CA PRO A 64 -14.85 0.91 12.99
C PRO A 64 -15.03 2.12 13.91
N GLU A 65 -13.95 2.83 14.26
CA GLU A 65 -13.98 3.99 15.16
C GLU A 65 -14.42 5.25 14.41
N THR A 66 -13.76 5.57 13.30
CA THR A 66 -14.05 6.76 12.48
C THR A 66 -15.20 6.54 11.49
N LYS A 67 -15.55 5.26 11.24
CA LYS A 67 -16.48 4.81 10.19
C LYS A 67 -15.99 5.04 8.75
N ASN A 68 -14.76 5.54 8.56
CA ASN A 68 -14.14 5.64 7.26
C ASN A 68 -13.90 4.25 6.67
N GLN A 69 -14.12 4.10 5.38
CA GLN A 69 -14.03 2.81 4.70
C GLN A 69 -13.71 2.99 3.22
N GLY A 70 -13.36 1.90 2.56
CA GLY A 70 -13.07 1.96 1.13
C GLY A 70 -12.77 0.59 0.52
N SER A 71 -12.40 0.65 -0.75
CA SER A 71 -12.06 -0.51 -1.56
C SER A 71 -10.84 -0.22 -2.43
N ILE A 72 -10.05 -1.26 -2.66
CA ILE A 72 -8.84 -1.26 -3.47
C ILE A 72 -8.96 -2.42 -4.45
N GLU A 73 -9.13 -2.11 -5.73
CA GLU A 73 -9.23 -3.11 -6.80
C GLU A 73 -7.96 -3.10 -7.64
N ILE A 74 -7.36 -4.28 -7.86
CA ILE A 74 -6.26 -4.43 -8.82
C ILE A 74 -6.87 -4.55 -10.20
N LEU A 75 -6.76 -3.51 -11.02
CA LEU A 75 -7.31 -3.50 -12.36
C LEU A 75 -6.54 -4.48 -13.26
N ASP A 76 -5.22 -4.33 -13.30
CA ASP A 76 -4.33 -5.15 -14.10
C ASP A 76 -2.86 -4.97 -13.69
N SER A 77 -1.99 -5.74 -14.35
CA SER A 77 -0.54 -5.73 -14.14
C SER A 77 0.17 -5.49 -15.48
N PRO A 78 0.45 -4.24 -15.87
CA PRO A 78 1.02 -3.91 -17.19
C PRO A 78 2.51 -4.28 -17.28
N SER A 79 2.78 -5.51 -17.75
CA SER A 79 4.08 -6.10 -18.17
C SER A 79 5.24 -6.15 -17.14
N PRO A 80 5.99 -7.27 -17.06
CA PRO A 80 7.08 -7.48 -16.08
C PRO A 80 8.43 -6.83 -16.42
N GLN A 81 8.57 -6.14 -17.57
CA GLN A 81 9.89 -5.67 -18.06
C GLN A 81 10.53 -4.58 -17.18
N ASP A 82 9.73 -3.81 -16.43
CA ASP A 82 10.20 -2.69 -15.59
C ASP A 82 9.98 -2.92 -14.08
N GLY A 83 9.77 -4.18 -13.69
CA GLY A 83 9.30 -4.54 -12.34
C GLY A 83 7.82 -4.85 -12.31
N GLN A 84 7.34 -5.43 -11.20
CA GLN A 84 5.92 -5.72 -11.03
C GLN A 84 5.17 -4.39 -10.90
N CYS A 85 4.51 -3.92 -11.96
CA CYS A 85 3.59 -2.79 -11.89
C CYS A 85 2.15 -3.27 -11.77
N ARG A 86 1.32 -2.50 -11.06
CA ARG A 86 -0.10 -2.76 -10.83
C ARG A 86 -0.90 -1.47 -10.96
N ARG A 87 -1.92 -1.50 -11.80
CA ARG A 87 -2.94 -0.44 -11.82
C ARG A 87 -4.00 -0.74 -10.79
N VAL A 88 -4.35 0.28 -10.01
CA VAL A 88 -5.22 0.14 -8.84
C VAL A 88 -6.30 1.19 -8.89
N GLN A 89 -7.55 0.78 -8.74
CA GLN A 89 -8.65 1.69 -8.43
C GLN A 89 -8.80 1.74 -6.91
N ILE A 90 -8.55 2.91 -6.33
CA ILE A 90 -8.80 3.17 -4.91
C ILE A 90 -10.11 3.93 -4.82
N THR A 91 -11.01 3.48 -3.94
CA THR A 91 -12.19 4.24 -3.55
C THR A 91 -12.23 4.39 -2.05
N THR A 92 -12.49 5.59 -1.57
CA THR A 92 -12.63 5.89 -0.14
C THR A 92 -13.92 6.64 0.13
N GLU A 93 -14.57 6.32 1.23
CA GLU A 93 -15.68 7.04 1.81
C GLU A 93 -15.21 7.73 3.10
N VAL A 94 -15.11 9.07 3.05
CA VAL A 94 -14.74 9.93 4.19
C VAL A 94 -15.75 11.06 4.27
N ASP A 95 -16.21 11.40 5.48
CA ASP A 95 -17.15 12.52 5.70
C ASP A 95 -18.40 12.48 4.79
N LYS A 96 -18.93 11.27 4.54
CA LYS A 96 -20.06 10.99 3.61
C LYS A 96 -19.78 11.32 2.13
N LYS A 97 -18.53 11.58 1.77
CA LYS A 97 -18.09 11.77 0.39
C LYS A 97 -17.38 10.53 -0.09
N ARG A 98 -17.67 10.12 -1.32
CA ARG A 98 -16.98 9.02 -2.00
C ARG A 98 -15.99 9.60 -2.99
N ILE A 99 -14.72 9.26 -2.84
CA ILE A 99 -13.60 9.72 -3.66
C ILE A 99 -12.96 8.49 -4.30
N GLY A 100 -12.76 8.53 -5.62
CA GLY A 100 -12.15 7.44 -6.37
C GLY A 100 -11.01 7.94 -7.25
N GLU A 101 -9.87 7.27 -7.20
CA GLU A 101 -8.70 7.56 -8.04
C GLU A 101 -8.08 6.28 -8.56
N SER A 102 -7.60 6.32 -9.80
CA SER A 102 -6.81 5.25 -10.41
C SER A 102 -5.34 5.63 -10.39
N LEU A 103 -4.51 4.75 -9.84
CA LEU A 103 -3.08 4.97 -9.65
C LEU A 103 -2.30 3.74 -10.14
N THR A 104 -1.12 3.99 -10.67
CA THR A 104 -0.17 2.92 -11.04
C THR A 104 0.92 2.85 -9.98
N PHE A 105 1.06 1.67 -9.38
CA PHE A 105 2.13 1.36 -8.45
C PHE A 105 3.13 0.43 -9.13
N CYS A 106 4.40 0.78 -9.10
CA CYS A 106 5.47 -0.07 -9.60
C CYS A 106 6.40 -0.47 -8.45
N ARG A 107 6.83 -1.72 -8.48
CA ARG A 107 7.78 -2.25 -7.51
C ARG A 107 9.21 -1.87 -7.92
N ASP A 108 9.92 -1.18 -7.05
CA ASP A 108 11.32 -0.82 -7.28
C ASP A 108 12.29 -1.98 -7.04
N ALA A 109 13.59 -1.73 -7.25
CA ALA A 109 14.65 -2.72 -7.08
C ALA A 109 14.77 -3.23 -5.63
N GLU A 110 14.37 -2.42 -4.65
CA GLU A 110 14.32 -2.77 -3.24
C GLU A 110 13.02 -3.51 -2.84
N GLY A 111 12.10 -3.72 -3.78
CA GLY A 111 10.85 -4.43 -3.55
C GLY A 111 9.74 -3.56 -2.97
N ARG A 112 9.87 -2.23 -3.00
CA ARG A 112 8.88 -1.27 -2.48
C ARG A 112 7.91 -0.85 -3.57
N TRP A 113 6.65 -0.68 -3.20
CA TRP A 113 5.63 -0.13 -4.10
C TRP A 113 5.68 1.40 -4.12
N LEU A 114 5.89 1.97 -5.30
CA LEU A 114 5.93 3.41 -5.54
C LEU A 114 4.86 3.81 -6.55
N ILE A 115 4.16 4.92 -6.30
CA ILE A 115 3.30 5.56 -7.31
C ILE A 115 4.20 6.09 -8.41
N THR A 116 3.91 5.69 -9.64
CA THR A 116 4.48 6.31 -10.84
C THR A 116 3.51 7.37 -11.37
N PRO A 117 4.01 8.51 -11.90
CA PRO A 117 3.16 9.45 -12.63
C PRO A 117 2.40 8.74 -13.77
N PRO A 118 1.19 9.19 -14.14
CA PRO A 118 0.47 8.67 -15.30
C PRO A 118 1.37 8.69 -16.54
N ASN A 119 1.39 7.60 -17.32
CA ASN A 119 2.09 7.57 -18.59
C ASN A 119 1.04 7.60 -19.71
N PRO A 120 0.74 8.78 -20.29
CA PRO A 120 -0.35 8.93 -21.25
C PRO A 120 -0.21 7.98 -22.46
N ALA A 121 1.01 7.63 -22.87
CA ALA A 121 1.25 6.71 -23.99
C ALA A 121 0.89 5.24 -23.70
N LYS A 122 0.76 4.83 -22.43
CA LYS A 122 0.36 3.46 -22.03
C LYS A 122 -1.10 3.36 -21.57
N ASP A 123 -1.70 4.49 -21.18
CA ASP A 123 -3.05 4.56 -20.62
C ASP A 123 -4.13 4.87 -21.69
N GLU A 124 -3.75 5.35 -22.88
CA GLU A 124 -4.64 5.57 -24.04
C GLU A 124 -4.89 4.31 -24.90
N ALA A 125 -4.22 3.19 -24.61
CA ALA A 125 -4.47 1.91 -25.27
C ALA A 125 -5.65 1.18 -24.58
N LYS A 126 -6.85 1.76 -24.63
CA LYS A 126 -8.10 1.09 -24.25
C LYS A 126 -9.21 1.37 -25.25
#